data_AF-A0A969UBW1-F1
#
_entry.id   AF-A0A969UBW1-F1
#
_cell.length_a   1.000
_cell.length_b   1.000
_cell.length_c   1.000
_cell.angle_alpha   90.00
_cell.angle_beta   90.00
_cell.angle_gamma   90.00
#
_symmetry.space_group_name_H-M   'P 1'
#
loop_
_entity.id
_entity.type
_entity.pdbx_description
1 polymer ?
#
loop_
_entity_poly.entity_id
_entity_poly.type
_entity_poly.pdbx_seq_one_letter_code
_entity_poly.pdbx_strand_id
1 'polypeptide(L)'
;MVTASFTPSLPDTTGHFGKFGGMFVPETLMAPLQELATAYAAAKADPSFYAELDDLLTNYCGRPTPLYFAERWTEILGGAKIYLKREDLLHTGAHKINNAIGQILLAKRLGKNASSQKRERASTESPRPQFAPVSAWSALFTWGAV
;
A
#
# COMPACT_ATOMS: atom_id res chain seq x y z
N MET A 1 17.61 -26.40 28.17
CA MET A 1 17.92 -24.98 27.93
C MET A 1 17.59 -24.68 26.47
N VAL A 2 16.55 -23.88 26.20
CA VAL A 2 16.23 -23.45 24.82
C VAL A 2 17.07 -22.22 24.52
N THR A 3 18.06 -22.35 23.65
CA THR A 3 18.79 -21.22 23.07
C THR A 3 17.82 -20.42 22.20
N ALA A 4 17.53 -19.18 22.57
CA ALA A 4 16.83 -18.26 21.70
C ALA A 4 17.67 -18.04 20.44
N SER A 5 17.18 -18.47 19.27
CA SER A 5 17.81 -18.20 18.00
C SER A 5 17.70 -16.70 17.71
N PHE A 6 18.83 -16.05 17.41
CA PHE A 6 18.85 -14.69 16.90
C PHE A 6 18.09 -14.65 15.57
N THR A 7 16.90 -14.04 15.55
CA THR A 7 16.19 -13.75 14.32
C THR A 7 16.86 -12.55 13.66
N PRO A 8 17.53 -12.70 12.51
CA PRO A 8 18.06 -11.56 11.79
C PRO A 8 16.92 -10.61 11.43
N SER A 9 17.19 -9.30 11.42
CA SER A 9 16.21 -8.31 11.00
C SER A 9 15.80 -8.60 9.54
N LEU A 10 14.51 -8.84 9.32
CA LEU A 10 13.95 -9.06 8.00
C LEU A 10 13.26 -7.78 7.49
N PRO A 11 13.25 -7.52 6.17
CA PRO A 11 14.00 -8.23 5.13
C PRO A 11 15.52 -8.00 5.21
N ASP A 12 16.30 -8.79 4.48
CA ASP A 12 17.72 -8.52 4.29
C ASP A 12 17.97 -7.24 3.45
N THR A 13 19.25 -6.85 3.29
CA THR A 13 19.64 -5.63 2.56
C THR A 13 19.24 -5.64 1.08
N THR A 14 18.95 -6.82 0.52
CA THR A 14 18.49 -6.99 -0.86
C THR A 14 16.97 -7.10 -0.97
N GLY A 15 16.25 -6.97 0.15
CA GLY A 15 14.79 -7.04 0.20
C GLY A 15 14.23 -8.46 0.26
N HIS A 16 15.04 -9.47 0.57
CA HIS A 16 14.59 -10.85 0.66
C HIS A 16 14.18 -11.25 2.09
N PHE A 17 13.10 -12.04 2.16
CA PHE A 17 12.65 -12.81 3.31
C PHE A 17 12.99 -14.28 3.04
N GLY A 18 14.26 -14.65 3.29
CA GLY A 18 14.79 -15.95 2.88
C GLY A 18 14.76 -16.08 1.36
N LYS A 19 13.93 -16.98 0.82
CA LYS A 19 13.80 -17.19 -0.63
C LYS A 19 12.74 -16.32 -1.32
N PHE A 20 12.01 -15.49 -0.56
CA PHE A 20 10.90 -14.68 -1.06
C PHE A 20 11.28 -13.19 -1.06
N GLY A 21 10.61 -12.36 -1.86
CA GLY A 21 10.90 -10.92 -1.93
C GLY A 21 11.92 -10.60 -3.01
N GLY A 22 12.81 -9.65 -2.74
CA GLY A 22 13.75 -9.12 -3.74
C GLY A 22 13.09 -8.12 -4.70
N MET A 23 13.86 -7.70 -5.71
CA MET A 23 13.45 -6.69 -6.69
C MET A 23 13.60 -7.25 -8.10
N PHE A 24 12.54 -7.89 -8.59
CA PHE A 24 12.47 -8.44 -9.95
C PHE A 24 11.70 -7.48 -10.85
N VAL A 25 12.35 -6.38 -11.24
CA VAL A 25 11.74 -5.28 -12.00
C VAL A 25 12.61 -4.94 -13.22
N PRO A 26 12.04 -4.32 -14.26
CA PRO A 26 12.83 -3.77 -15.36
C PRO A 26 13.87 -2.75 -14.88
N GLU A 27 15.01 -2.69 -15.57
CA GLU A 27 16.11 -1.76 -15.28
C GLU A 27 15.65 -0.30 -15.19
N THR A 28 14.67 0.08 -16.02
CA THR A 28 14.07 1.43 -16.03
C THR A 28 13.37 1.82 -14.73
N LEU A 29 13.02 0.85 -13.88
CA LEU A 29 12.42 1.08 -12.57
C LEU A 29 13.43 1.04 -11.42
N MET A 30 14.69 0.65 -11.66
CA MET A 30 15.69 0.56 -10.61
C MET A 30 15.97 1.90 -9.94
N ALA A 31 16.23 2.94 -10.73
CA ALA A 31 16.49 4.29 -10.22
C ALA A 31 15.35 4.86 -9.36
N PRO A 32 14.07 4.90 -9.82
CA PRO A 32 12.99 5.43 -9.00
C PRO A 32 12.69 4.58 -7.75
N LEU A 33 12.88 3.27 -7.80
CA LEU A 33 12.73 2.41 -6.61
C LEU A 33 13.82 2.67 -5.57
N GLN A 34 15.06 2.92 -6.01
CA GLN A 34 16.16 3.24 -5.11
C GLN A 34 16.01 4.65 -4.50
N GLU A 35 15.51 5.62 -5.27
CA GLU A 35 15.12 6.95 -4.76
C GLU A 35 14.04 6.81 -3.68
N LEU A 36 13.00 6.02 -3.96
CA LEU A 36 11.91 5.76 -3.01
C LEU A 36 12.43 5.08 -1.73
N ALA A 37 13.28 4.06 -1.86
CA ALA A 37 13.85 3.35 -0.71
C ALA A 37 14.70 4.27 0.17
N THR A 38 15.50 5.14 -0.46
CA THR A 38 16.33 6.14 0.24
C THR A 38 15.47 7.15 0.97
N ALA A 39 14.46 7.70 0.31
CA ALA A 39 13.54 8.65 0.92
C ALA A 39 12.72 8.03 2.07
N TYR A 40 12.29 6.78 1.92
CA TYR A 40 11.62 6.06 2.99
C TYR A 40 12.56 5.85 4.20
N ALA A 41 13.81 5.45 3.98
CA ALA A 41 14.79 5.27 5.05
C ALA A 41 15.05 6.58 5.80
N ALA A 42 15.16 7.70 5.08
CA ALA A 42 15.29 9.04 5.67
C ALA A 42 14.04 9.43 6.48
N ALA A 43 12.84 9.21 5.94
CA ALA A 43 11.58 9.49 6.63
C ALA A 43 11.40 8.64 7.89
N LYS A 44 11.81 7.36 7.84
CA LYS A 44 11.79 6.44 8.98
C LYS A 44 12.74 6.87 10.11
N ALA A 45 13.79 7.62 9.81
CA ALA A 45 14.72 8.13 10.82
C ALA A 45 14.30 9.51 11.38
N ASP A 46 13.28 10.15 10.81
CA ASP A 46 12.88 11.52 11.10
C ASP A 46 11.65 11.57 12.03
N PRO A 47 11.80 12.06 13.28
CA PRO A 47 10.68 12.16 14.22
C PRO A 47 9.53 13.06 13.75
N SER A 48 9.81 14.07 12.93
CA SER A 48 8.76 14.96 12.41
C SER A 48 7.82 14.24 11.44
N PHE A 49 8.31 13.20 10.75
CA PHE A 49 7.48 12.34 9.90
C PHE A 49 6.43 11.62 10.74
N TYR A 50 6.87 11.01 11.84
CA TYR A 50 5.99 10.29 12.74
C TYR A 50 5.00 11.22 13.42
N ALA A 51 5.41 12.43 13.79
CA ALA A 51 4.50 13.42 14.37
C ALA A 51 3.36 13.78 13.39
N GLU A 52 3.69 14.06 12.12
CA GLU A 52 2.67 14.38 11.09
C GLU A 52 1.82 13.14 10.74
N LEU A 53 2.43 11.96 10.67
CA LEU A 53 1.72 10.71 10.41
C LEU A 53 0.75 10.37 11.55
N ASP A 54 1.18 10.46 12.81
CA ASP A 54 0.36 10.16 13.98
C ASP A 54 -0.79 11.16 14.12
N ASP A 55 -0.56 12.45 13.85
CA ASP A 55 -1.62 13.45 13.79
C ASP A 55 -2.70 13.07 12.78
N LEU A 56 -2.31 12.72 11.54
CA LEU A 56 -3.25 12.28 10.51
C LEU A 56 -3.95 10.97 10.90
N LEU A 57 -3.22 10.02 11.47
CA LEU A 57 -3.78 8.74 11.91
C LEU A 57 -4.83 8.92 13.01
N THR A 58 -4.61 9.83 13.95
CA THR A 58 -5.54 10.11 15.04
C THR A 58 -6.69 11.01 14.59
N ASN A 59 -6.38 12.18 14.03
CA ASN A 59 -7.36 13.24 13.78
C ASN A 59 -8.11 13.08 12.45
N TYR A 60 -7.54 12.37 11.47
CA TYR A 60 -8.18 12.13 10.17
C TYR A 60 -8.63 10.67 9.99
N CYS A 61 -7.78 9.69 10.27
CA CYS A 61 -8.14 8.28 10.06
C CYS A 61 -9.03 7.70 11.16
N GLY A 62 -9.03 8.28 12.38
CA GLY A 62 -9.83 7.81 13.51
C GLY A 62 -9.15 6.70 14.33
N ARG A 63 -7.83 6.71 14.46
CA ARG A 63 -7.10 5.78 15.34
C ARG A 63 -7.05 6.29 16.79
N PRO A 64 -6.98 5.38 17.78
CA PRO A 64 -6.97 3.91 17.65
C PRO A 64 -8.37 3.32 17.42
N THR A 65 -8.43 2.20 16.69
CA THR A 65 -9.67 1.43 16.51
C THR A 65 -9.91 0.51 17.71
N PRO A 66 -11.16 0.35 18.17
CA PRO A 66 -11.47 -0.49 19.32
C PRO A 66 -11.27 -1.99 19.04
N LEU A 67 -10.98 -2.74 20.10
CA LEU A 67 -11.00 -4.20 20.09
C LEU A 67 -12.34 -4.66 20.70
N TYR A 68 -13.27 -5.07 19.85
CA TYR A 68 -14.65 -5.36 20.25
C TYR A 68 -14.80 -6.84 20.67
N PHE A 69 -15.33 -7.08 21.86
CA PHE A 69 -15.67 -8.44 22.30
C PHE A 69 -17.00 -8.89 21.67
N ALA A 70 -16.95 -9.95 20.86
CA ALA A 70 -18.10 -10.46 20.14
C ALA A 70 -18.79 -11.58 20.93
N GLU A 71 -19.60 -11.19 21.92
CA GLU A 71 -20.32 -12.09 22.85
C GLU A 71 -21.13 -13.17 22.12
N ARG A 72 -22.03 -12.76 21.21
CA ARG A 72 -22.89 -13.71 20.47
C ARG A 72 -22.10 -14.73 19.66
N TRP A 73 -21.01 -14.29 19.01
CA TRP A 73 -20.15 -15.20 18.25
C TRP A 73 -19.39 -16.15 19.16
N THR A 74 -18.95 -15.67 20.32
CA THR A 74 -18.28 -16.48 21.34
C THR A 74 -19.22 -17.57 21.86
N GLU A 75 -20.48 -17.23 22.13
CA GLU A 75 -21.51 -18.17 22.57
C GLU A 75 -21.83 -19.22 21.49
N ILE A 76 -22.09 -18.77 20.25
CA ILE A 76 -22.46 -19.66 19.13
C ILE A 76 -21.35 -20.68 18.84
N LEU A 77 -20.08 -20.26 18.89
CA LEU A 77 -18.94 -21.13 18.58
C LEU A 77 -18.49 -21.98 19.78
N GLY A 78 -18.98 -21.70 20.99
CA GLY A 78 -18.79 -22.51 22.20
C GLY A 78 -17.33 -22.72 22.63
N GLY A 79 -16.40 -21.88 22.15
CA GLY A 79 -14.96 -22.07 22.29
C GLY A 79 -14.26 -20.86 22.89
N ALA A 80 -13.18 -20.42 22.24
CA ALA A 80 -12.41 -19.26 22.68
C ALA A 80 -13.21 -17.95 22.60
N LYS A 81 -12.82 -16.96 23.42
CA LYS A 81 -13.36 -15.59 23.35
C LYS A 81 -12.99 -14.93 22.02
N ILE A 82 -13.98 -14.39 21.32
CA ILE A 82 -13.79 -13.77 20.01
C ILE A 82 -13.72 -12.25 20.17
N TYR A 83 -12.62 -11.67 19.67
CA TYR A 83 -12.42 -10.23 19.61
C TYR A 83 -12.22 -9.78 18.16
N LEU A 84 -12.89 -8.69 17.80
CA LEU A 84 -12.81 -8.10 16.47
C LEU A 84 -12.00 -6.80 16.56
N LYS A 85 -10.89 -6.72 15.82
CA LYS A 85 -10.16 -5.47 15.63
C LYS A 85 -10.91 -4.61 14.60
N ARG A 86 -11.54 -3.54 15.07
CA ARG A 86 -12.53 -2.76 14.29
C ARG A 86 -11.89 -1.77 13.30
N GLU A 87 -11.04 -2.26 12.39
CA GLU A 87 -10.47 -1.45 11.30
C GLU A 87 -11.53 -0.96 10.29
N ASP A 88 -12.73 -1.52 10.32
CA ASP A 88 -13.90 -1.05 9.58
C ASP A 88 -14.38 0.35 10.02
N LEU A 89 -14.00 0.79 11.22
CA LEU A 89 -14.34 2.12 11.75
C LEU A 89 -13.39 3.23 11.32
N LEU A 90 -12.30 2.89 10.61
CA LEU A 90 -11.41 3.91 10.08
C LEU A 90 -12.12 4.75 9.03
N HIS A 91 -11.64 5.98 8.84
CA HIS A 91 -12.04 6.79 7.70
C HIS A 91 -11.82 5.99 6.40
N THR A 92 -12.76 6.07 5.45
CA THR A 92 -12.91 5.20 4.26
C THR A 92 -13.38 3.75 4.50
N GLY A 93 -13.48 3.29 5.75
CA GLY A 93 -14.00 1.97 6.11
C GLY A 93 -13.03 0.80 5.91
N ALA A 94 -11.73 1.06 5.71
CA ALA A 94 -10.74 0.03 5.46
C ALA A 94 -9.36 0.36 6.04
N HIS A 95 -8.66 -0.67 6.52
CA HIS A 95 -7.27 -0.56 7.02
C HIS A 95 -6.26 -0.06 5.98
N LYS A 96 -6.64 -0.01 4.69
CA LYS A 96 -5.77 0.46 3.59
C LYS A 96 -5.41 1.95 3.74
N ILE A 97 -6.25 2.75 4.40
CA ILE A 97 -5.98 4.17 4.64
C ILE A 97 -4.70 4.40 5.43
N ASN A 98 -4.35 3.49 6.35
CA ASN A 98 -3.12 3.57 7.14
C ASN A 98 -1.87 3.63 6.25
N ASN A 99 -1.84 2.78 5.22
CA ASN A 99 -0.73 2.73 4.27
C ASN A 99 -0.80 3.91 3.28
N ALA A 100 -1.99 4.22 2.78
CA ALA A 100 -2.19 5.30 1.82
C ALA A 100 -1.72 6.65 2.36
N ILE A 101 -2.06 6.99 3.61
CA ILE A 101 -1.63 8.25 4.24
C ILE A 101 -0.10 8.31 4.38
N GLY A 102 0.54 7.23 4.83
CA GLY A 102 2.00 7.17 4.92
C GLY A 102 2.69 7.36 3.56
N GLN A 103 2.16 6.73 2.50
CA GLN A 103 2.70 6.89 1.14
C GLN A 103 2.46 8.27 0.56
N ILE A 104 1.28 8.87 0.80
CA ILE A 104 0.98 10.25 0.37
C ILE A 104 1.93 11.23 1.06
N LEU A 105 2.18 11.04 2.35
CA LEU A 105 3.10 11.88 3.11
C LEU A 105 4.54 11.74 2.59
N LEU A 106 4.97 10.53 2.25
CA LEU A 106 6.26 10.28 1.62
C LEU A 106 6.36 10.92 0.22
N ALA A 107 5.30 10.84 -0.59
CA ALA A 107 5.25 11.46 -1.92
C ALA A 107 5.34 12.99 -1.84
N LYS A 108 4.67 13.60 -0.85
CA LYS A 108 4.78 15.05 -0.55
C LYS A 108 6.23 15.44 -0.25
N ARG A 109 6.96 14.63 0.52
CA ARG A 109 8.37 14.87 0.84
C ARG A 109 9.30 14.73 -0.37
N LEU A 110 8.99 13.82 -1.28
CA LEU A 110 9.68 13.67 -2.56
C LEU A 110 9.35 14.80 -3.56
N GLY A 111 8.49 15.77 -3.21
CA GLY A 111 8.05 16.83 -4.12
C GLY A 111 7.22 16.30 -5.31
N LYS A 112 6.72 15.06 -5.21
CA LYS A 112 5.91 14.43 -6.25
C LYS A 112 4.45 14.87 -6.05
N ASN A 113 4.11 15.99 -6.67
CA ASN A 113 2.78 16.58 -6.63
C ASN A 113 1.95 16.02 -7.80
N ALA A 114 0.62 15.94 -7.65
CA ALA A 114 -0.26 15.50 -8.75
C ALA A 114 -0.08 16.31 -10.05
N SER A 115 0.35 17.57 -9.92
CA SER A 115 0.70 18.45 -11.05
C SER A 115 2.06 18.15 -11.70
N SER A 116 3.05 17.65 -10.96
CA SER A 116 4.37 17.31 -11.51
C SER A 116 4.33 16.04 -12.35
N GLN A 117 3.54 15.05 -11.91
CA GLN A 117 3.24 13.82 -12.66
C GLN A 117 2.61 14.10 -14.04
N LYS A 118 1.75 15.13 -14.13
CA LYS A 118 1.07 15.51 -15.38
C LYS A 118 2.02 16.12 -16.42
N ARG A 119 3.11 16.77 -15.97
CA ARG A 119 4.12 17.36 -16.86
C ARG A 119 5.07 16.31 -17.44
N GLU A 120 5.45 15.33 -16.64
CA GLU A 120 6.34 14.23 -17.07
C GLU A 120 5.68 13.28 -18.08
N ARG A 121 4.37 13.06 -17.92
CA ARG A 121 3.53 12.33 -18.90
C ARG A 121 3.44 13.04 -20.25
N ALA A 122 3.41 14.38 -20.25
CA ALA A 122 3.33 15.17 -21.48
C ALA A 122 4.63 15.15 -22.30
N SER A 123 5.78 14.91 -21.66
CA SER A 123 7.09 14.86 -22.33
C SER A 123 7.52 13.47 -22.82
N THR A 124 6.83 12.40 -22.40
CA THR A 124 7.20 10.99 -22.71
C THR A 124 6.17 10.23 -23.55
N GLU A 125 5.10 10.87 -23.99
CA GLU A 125 4.06 10.21 -24.80
C GLU A 125 4.48 10.17 -26.28
N SER A 126 4.91 8.99 -26.76
CA SER A 126 4.90 8.67 -28.19
C SER A 126 3.45 8.69 -28.70
N PRO A 127 3.19 8.94 -30.00
CA PRO A 127 1.83 9.08 -30.51
C PRO A 127 1.01 7.85 -30.13
N ARG A 128 -0.11 8.04 -29.43
CA ARG A 128 -1.00 6.93 -29.08
C ARG A 128 -1.37 6.18 -30.36
N PRO A 129 -1.34 4.84 -30.39
CA PRO A 129 -1.99 4.12 -31.46
C PRO A 129 -3.45 4.55 -31.48
N GLN A 130 -3.95 4.94 -32.65
CA GLN A 130 -5.36 5.27 -32.84
C GLN A 130 -6.15 3.99 -32.56
N PHE A 131 -6.71 3.85 -31.36
CA PHE A 131 -7.67 2.81 -31.09
C PHE A 131 -8.89 3.08 -31.96
N ALA A 132 -9.26 2.10 -32.79
CA ALA A 132 -10.47 2.14 -33.58
C ALA A 132 -11.68 2.43 -32.67
N PRO A 133 -12.67 3.20 -33.15
CA PRO A 133 -13.85 3.56 -32.37
C PRO A 133 -14.56 2.33 -31.80
N VAL A 134 -15.25 2.50 -30.67
CA VAL A 134 -15.94 1.43 -29.93
C VAL A 134 -16.94 0.65 -30.80
N SER A 135 -17.41 1.23 -31.91
CA SER A 135 -18.23 0.57 -32.93
C SER A 135 -17.52 -0.59 -33.67
N ALA A 136 -16.20 -0.70 -33.59
CA ALA A 136 -15.44 -1.81 -34.15
C ALA A 136 -15.48 -3.08 -33.27
N TRP A 137 -15.87 -2.98 -32.00
CA TRP A 137 -15.90 -4.09 -31.05
C TRP A 137 -17.27 -4.80 -30.97
N SER A 138 -18.34 -4.20 -31.50
CA SER A 138 -19.67 -4.82 -31.54
C SER A 138 -19.78 -6.01 -32.52
N ALA A 139 -18.81 -6.22 -33.40
CA ALA A 139 -18.81 -7.31 -34.37
C ALA A 139 -18.21 -8.65 -33.85
N LEU A 140 -17.66 -8.67 -32.63
CA LEU A 140 -17.05 -9.88 -32.04
C LEU A 140 -17.89 -10.55 -30.95
N PHE A 141 -19.08 -10.03 -30.62
CA PHE A 141 -19.95 -10.55 -29.53
C PHE A 141 -21.33 -11.06 -29.98
N THR A 142 -21.54 -11.26 -31.28
CA THR A 142 -22.68 -12.01 -31.81
C THR A 142 -22.16 -13.10 -32.74
N TRP A 143 -21.88 -14.28 -32.18
CA TRP A 143 -22.09 -15.63 -32.73
C TRP A 143 -21.40 -16.65 -31.82
N GLY A 144 -22.16 -17.63 -31.32
CA GLY A 144 -21.64 -18.71 -30.47
C GLY A 144 -22.64 -19.26 -29.47
N ALA A 145 -23.87 -19.55 -29.93
CA ALA A 145 -24.75 -20.49 -29.26
C ALA A 145 -24.37 -21.90 -29.71
N VAL A 146 -23.68 -22.66 -28.85
CA VAL A 146 -23.90 -24.08 -28.53
C VAL A 146 -23.53 -24.25 -27.06
#